data_AF-A0A3B5AU84-F1
#
_entry.id   AF-A0A3B5AU84-F1
#
_cell.length_a   1.000
_cell.length_b   1.000
_cell.length_c   1.000
_cell.angle_alpha   90.00
_cell.angle_beta   90.00
_cell.angle_gamma   90.00
#
_symmetry.space_group_name_H-M   'P 1'
#
loop_
_entity.id
_entity.type
_entity.pdbx_description
1 polymer ?
#
loop_
_entity_poly.entity_id
_entity_poly.type
_entity_poly.pdbx_seq_one_letter_code
_entity_poly.pdbx_strand_id
1 'polypeptide(L)'
;MRALSVVLVMVLCLCTGALGVQVNVRGKSFPLKAVRQLKELMTVNDASIELTQKNIEDVCTDFRLPQVFWLVCHQYEMDRFYVFSKLVFNHLSECEICSFPACTGCLD
;
A
#
# COMPACT_ATOMS: atom_id res chain seq x y z
N MET A 1 -24.88 -17.04 27.31
CA MET A 1 -24.30 -15.70 27.55
C MET A 1 -22.78 -15.65 27.34
N ARG A 2 -21.96 -16.56 27.91
CA ARG A 2 -20.50 -16.53 27.72
C ARG A 2 -20.01 -16.76 26.28
N ALA A 3 -20.64 -17.67 25.54
CA ALA A 3 -20.29 -17.92 24.14
C ALA A 3 -20.55 -16.71 23.23
N LEU A 4 -21.63 -15.97 23.46
CA LEU A 4 -21.95 -14.73 22.74
C LEU A 4 -20.89 -13.65 22.99
N SER A 5 -20.43 -13.48 24.22
CA SER A 5 -19.34 -12.54 24.54
C SER A 5 -18.02 -12.94 23.88
N VAL A 6 -17.67 -14.22 23.84
CA VAL A 6 -16.44 -14.70 23.18
C VAL A 6 -16.49 -14.47 21.68
N VAL A 7 -17.63 -14.74 21.04
CA VAL A 7 -17.84 -14.46 19.62
C VAL A 7 -17.76 -12.97 19.34
N LEU A 8 -18.39 -12.14 20.19
CA LEU A 8 -18.36 -10.68 20.04
C LEU A 8 -16.93 -10.13 20.16
N VAL A 9 -16.14 -10.62 21.12
CA VAL A 9 -14.74 -10.22 21.31
C VAL A 9 -13.87 -10.69 20.13
N MET A 10 -14.07 -11.91 19.62
CA MET A 10 -13.35 -12.37 18.43
C MET A 10 -13.66 -11.54 17.18
N VAL A 11 -14.94 -11.20 16.95
CA VAL A 11 -15.34 -10.34 15.84
C VAL A 11 -14.73 -8.95 15.99
N LEU A 12 -14.80 -8.36 17.19
CA LEU A 12 -14.20 -7.05 17.46
C LEU A 12 -12.68 -7.05 17.27
N CYS A 13 -11.97 -8.08 17.72
CA CYS A 13 -10.53 -8.24 17.50
C CYS A 13 -10.16 -8.43 16.02
N LEU A 14 -10.97 -9.15 15.25
CA LEU A 14 -10.75 -9.30 13.81
C LEU A 14 -11.03 -7.99 13.06
N CYS A 15 -12.02 -7.21 13.49
CA CYS A 15 -12.35 -5.92 12.91
C CYS A 15 -11.33 -4.83 13.25
N THR A 16 -10.75 -4.83 14.46
CA THR A 16 -9.69 -3.87 14.85
C THR A 16 -8.32 -4.26 14.29
N GLY A 17 -8.02 -5.55 14.18
CA GLY A 17 -6.77 -6.04 13.57
C GLY A 17 -6.64 -5.76 12.08
N ALA A 18 -7.73 -5.36 11.41
CA ALA A 18 -7.76 -5.02 9.98
C ALA A 18 -7.44 -3.53 9.70
N LEU A 19 -7.37 -2.67 10.72
CA LEU A 19 -6.97 -1.27 10.58
C LEU A 19 -5.43 -1.18 10.49
N GLY A 20 -4.89 -1.63 9.36
CA GLY A 20 -3.48 -1.40 9.03
C GLY A 20 -3.25 0.03 8.54
N VAL A 21 -2.02 0.51 8.68
CA VAL A 21 -1.60 1.78 8.06
C VAL A 21 -1.74 1.67 6.53
N GLN A 22 -2.30 2.71 5.92
CA GLN A 22 -2.52 2.81 4.49
C GLN A 22 -1.92 4.10 3.95
N VAL A 23 -1.45 4.07 2.72
CA VAL A 23 -0.90 5.23 2.00
C VAL A 23 -1.98 5.77 1.06
N ASN A 24 -2.36 7.04 1.23
CA ASN A 24 -3.32 7.69 0.37
C ASN A 24 -2.63 8.42 -0.80
N VAL A 25 -3.04 8.10 -2.02
CA VAL A 25 -2.61 8.81 -3.23
C VAL A 25 -3.85 9.21 -4.02
N ARG A 26 -4.13 10.52 -4.08
CA ARG A 26 -5.30 11.10 -4.79
C ARG A 26 -6.63 10.43 -4.40
N GLY A 27 -6.86 10.19 -3.10
CA GLY A 27 -8.10 9.61 -2.61
C GLY A 27 -8.20 8.09 -2.73
N LYS A 28 -7.18 7.42 -3.29
CA LYS A 28 -7.05 5.96 -3.23
C LYS A 28 -6.12 5.56 -2.09
N SER A 29 -6.57 4.62 -1.26
CA SER A 29 -5.78 4.10 -0.14
C SER A 29 -5.16 2.75 -0.50
N PHE A 30 -3.86 2.62 -0.24
CA PHE A 30 -3.08 1.42 -0.50
C PHE A 30 -2.50 0.88 0.81
N PRO A 31 -2.71 -0.40 1.16
CA PRO A 31 -2.16 -0.97 2.39
C PRO A 31 -0.63 -0.84 2.42
N LEU A 32 -0.05 -0.36 3.52
CA LEU A 32 1.40 -0.15 3.66
C LEU A 32 2.21 -1.41 3.33
N LYS A 33 1.70 -2.58 3.76
CA LYS A 33 2.29 -3.89 3.44
C LYS A 33 2.37 -4.15 1.93
N ALA A 34 1.33 -3.80 1.18
CA ALA A 34 1.32 -3.96 -0.28
C ALA A 34 2.29 -2.97 -0.95
N VAL A 35 2.37 -1.73 -0.44
CA VAL A 35 3.33 -0.72 -0.96
C VAL A 35 4.78 -1.16 -0.72
N ARG A 36 5.07 -1.80 0.43
CA ARG A 36 6.38 -2.40 0.69
C ARG A 36 6.72 -3.49 -0.33
N GLN A 37 5.81 -4.43 -0.57
CA GLN A 37 5.99 -5.48 -1.59
C GLN A 37 6.19 -4.88 -2.99
N LEU A 38 5.47 -3.81 -3.33
CA LEU A 38 5.65 -3.11 -4.59
C LEU A 38 7.07 -2.52 -4.73
N LYS A 39 7.61 -1.90 -3.67
CA LYS A 39 8.97 -1.35 -3.65
C LYS A 39 10.03 -2.45 -3.85
N GLU A 40 9.83 -3.61 -3.21
CA GLU A 40 10.67 -4.80 -3.39
C GLU A 40 10.63 -5.32 -4.83
N LEU A 41 9.44 -5.39 -5.45
CA LEU A 41 9.28 -5.84 -6.84
C LEU A 41 9.92 -4.88 -7.86
N MET A 42 9.83 -3.58 -7.60
CA MET A 42 10.47 -2.56 -8.44
C MET A 42 11.97 -2.42 -8.16
N THR A 43 12.53 -3.21 -7.24
CA THR A 43 13.94 -3.20 -6.82
C THR A 43 14.44 -1.84 -6.34
N VAL A 44 13.53 -0.92 -5.99
CA VAL A 44 13.87 0.43 -5.53
C VAL A 44 14.29 0.34 -4.07
N ASN A 45 15.52 -0.09 -3.83
CA ASN A 45 16.19 0.23 -2.57
C ASN A 45 16.59 1.70 -2.62
N ASP A 46 16.60 2.37 -1.46
CA ASP A 46 16.76 3.83 -1.26
C ASP A 46 18.03 4.49 -1.87
N ALA A 47 18.79 3.77 -2.67
CA ALA A 47 19.88 4.25 -3.52
C ALA A 47 19.41 4.38 -4.99
N SER A 48 18.78 5.52 -5.31
CA SER A 48 18.76 6.13 -6.65
C SER A 48 18.38 5.22 -7.84
N ILE A 49 17.19 4.65 -7.83
CA ILE A 49 16.58 4.15 -9.08
C ILE A 49 15.64 5.24 -9.62
N GLU A 50 15.97 5.79 -10.79
CA GLU A 50 14.98 6.53 -11.58
C GLU A 50 13.88 5.57 -12.01
N LEU A 51 12.67 5.79 -11.51
CA LEU A 51 11.52 4.99 -11.90
C LEU A 51 11.18 5.28 -13.37
N THR A 52 11.41 4.33 -14.27
CA THR A 52 11.06 4.50 -15.68
C THR A 52 9.67 3.93 -15.96
N GLN A 53 9.07 4.36 -17.07
CA GLN A 53 7.80 3.78 -17.54
C GLN A 53 7.92 2.27 -17.78
N LYS A 54 9.06 1.80 -18.27
CA LYS A 54 9.33 0.37 -18.47
C LYS A 54 9.26 -0.41 -17.16
N ASN A 55 9.82 0.13 -16.06
CA ASN A 55 9.72 -0.53 -14.75
C ASN A 55 8.26 -0.73 -14.30
N ILE A 56 7.40 0.24 -14.62
CA ILE A 56 5.97 0.18 -14.27
C ILE A 56 5.23 -0.82 -15.16
N GLU A 57 5.55 -0.89 -16.44
CA GLU A 57 5.00 -1.90 -17.34
C GLU A 57 5.42 -3.30 -16.91
N ASP A 58 6.70 -3.50 -16.63
CA ASP A 58 7.25 -4.77 -16.17
C ASP A 58 6.56 -5.21 -14.86
N VAL A 59 6.41 -4.31 -13.86
CA VAL A 59 5.73 -4.65 -12.60
C VAL A 59 4.27 -5.04 -12.80
N CYS A 60 3.58 -4.41 -13.77
CA CYS A 60 2.18 -4.69 -14.06
C CYS A 60 1.96 -6.08 -14.68
N THR A 61 3.03 -6.72 -15.15
CA THR A 61 3.02 -8.11 -15.63
C THR A 61 3.57 -9.12 -14.63
N ASP A 62 4.09 -8.66 -13.49
CA ASP A 62 4.62 -9.54 -12.44
C ASP A 62 3.48 -10.21 -11.65
N PHE A 63 3.46 -11.54 -11.64
CA PHE A 63 2.43 -12.34 -10.94
C PHE A 63 2.45 -12.15 -9.42
N ARG A 64 3.55 -11.63 -8.86
CA ARG A 64 3.70 -11.34 -7.43
C ARG A 64 3.14 -9.97 -7.06
N LEU A 65 2.73 -9.15 -8.04
CA LEU A 65 2.15 -7.84 -7.80
C LEU A 65 0.88 -7.98 -6.94
N PRO A 66 0.80 -7.29 -5.79
CA PRO A 66 -0.40 -7.32 -4.96
C PRO A 66 -1.65 -6.87 -5.72
N GLN A 67 -2.75 -7.63 -5.55
CA GLN A 67 -4.01 -7.44 -6.26
C GLN A 67 -4.57 -6.00 -6.22
N VAL A 68 -4.30 -5.26 -5.14
CA VAL A 68 -4.73 -3.86 -4.97
C VAL A 68 -4.20 -2.92 -6.07
N PHE A 69 -3.10 -3.28 -6.73
CA PHE A 69 -2.49 -2.47 -7.79
C PHE A 69 -3.00 -2.80 -9.20
N TRP A 70 -3.75 -3.89 -9.39
CA TRP A 70 -4.24 -4.26 -10.74
C TRP A 70 -5.11 -3.16 -11.35
N LEU A 71 -5.97 -2.52 -10.56
CA LEU A 71 -6.77 -1.39 -11.06
C LEU A 71 -5.90 -0.20 -11.47
N VAL A 72 -4.72 -0.02 -10.87
CA VAL A 72 -3.75 1.03 -11.24
C VAL A 72 -3.08 0.68 -12.57
N CYS A 73 -2.76 -0.60 -12.80
CA CYS A 73 -2.15 -1.06 -14.05
C CYS A 73 -3.02 -0.81 -15.29
N HIS A 74 -4.34 -0.78 -15.13
CA HIS A 74 -5.31 -0.53 -16.21
C HIS A 74 -5.63 0.97 -16.41
N GLN A 75 -5.05 1.88 -15.62
CA GLN A 75 -5.25 3.31 -15.81
C GLN A 75 -4.44 3.83 -17.01
N TYR A 76 -4.77 5.05 -17.45
CA TYR A 76 -3.95 5.77 -18.41
C TYR A 76 -2.51 5.86 -17.94
N GLU A 77 -1.58 5.77 -18.88
CA GLU A 77 -0.14 5.69 -18.64
C GLU A 77 0.37 6.76 -17.67
N MET A 78 -0.06 8.02 -17.85
CA MET A 78 0.34 9.14 -17.00
C MET A 78 -0.17 9.01 -15.55
N ASP A 79 -1.42 8.57 -15.37
CA ASP A 79 -1.99 8.36 -14.04
C ASP A 79 -1.34 7.17 -13.33
N ARG A 80 -1.12 6.09 -14.08
CA ARG A 80 -0.41 4.91 -13.61
C ARG A 80 1.00 5.30 -13.16
N PHE A 81 1.75 6.02 -14.01
CA PHE A 81 3.09 6.50 -13.70
C PHE A 81 3.11 7.36 -12.44
N TYR A 82 2.18 8.31 -12.33
CA TYR A 82 2.06 9.17 -11.16
C TYR A 82 1.80 8.38 -9.87
N VAL A 83 0.84 7.45 -9.88
CA VAL A 83 0.46 6.68 -8.69
C VAL A 83 1.62 5.80 -8.24
N PHE A 84 2.23 5.02 -9.13
CA PHE A 84 3.37 4.17 -8.79
C PHE A 84 4.57 4.99 -8.32
N SER A 85 4.89 6.12 -8.97
CA SER A 85 5.95 7.03 -8.51
C SER A 85 5.71 7.51 -7.09
N LYS A 86 4.49 7.98 -6.78
CA LYS A 86 4.17 8.43 -5.42
C LYS A 86 4.26 7.31 -4.39
N LEU A 87 3.82 6.10 -4.73
CA LEU A 87 3.87 4.96 -3.82
C LEU A 87 5.30 4.50 -3.53
N VAL A 88 6.17 4.48 -4.55
CA VAL A 88 7.56 4.00 -4.44
C VAL A 88 8.46 5.00 -3.72
N PHE A 89 8.27 6.30 -4.00
CA PHE A 89 9.03 7.37 -3.35
C PHE A 89 8.48 7.79 -1.98
N ASN A 90 7.39 7.19 -1.52
CA ASN A 90 6.91 7.45 -0.17
C ASN A 90 7.88 6.86 0.87
N HIS A 91 8.10 7.62 1.94
CA HIS A 91 8.90 7.20 3.08
C HIS A 91 8.13 6.15 3.90
N LEU A 92 8.25 4.88 3.52
CA LEU A 92 7.59 3.76 4.21
C LEU A 92 7.85 3.79 5.72
N SER A 93 9.08 4.13 6.14
CA SER A 93 9.46 4.28 7.55
C SER A 93 8.65 5.37 8.25
N GLU A 94 8.38 6.50 7.60
CA GLU A 94 7.56 7.56 8.17
C GLU A 94 6.09 7.15 8.28
N CYS A 95 5.59 6.31 7.37
CA CYS A 95 4.26 5.70 7.52
C CYS A 95 4.20 4.67 8.66
N GLU A 96 5.28 3.93 8.93
CA GLU A 96 5.32 2.97 10.05
C GLU A 96 5.19 3.66 11.41
N ILE A 97 5.80 4.85 11.55
CA ILE A 97 5.75 5.65 12.78
C ILE A 97 4.65 6.73 12.73
N CYS A 98 3.76 6.70 11.74
CA CYS A 98 2.65 7.63 11.61
C CYS A 98 3.06 9.12 11.59
N SER A 99 4.24 9.42 11.01
CA SER A 99 4.81 10.77 10.96
C SER A 99 4.63 11.46 9.60
N PHE A 100 3.89 10.86 8.66
CA PHE A 100 3.69 11.41 7.32
C PHE A 100 2.21 11.55 6.95
N PRO A 101 1.73 12.72 6.47
CA PRO A 101 0.30 13.00 6.29
C PRO A 101 -0.43 12.12 5.27
N ALA A 102 0.28 11.53 4.31
CA ALA A 102 -0.35 10.62 3.36
C ALA A 102 -0.68 9.26 3.99
N CYS A 103 -0.14 8.96 5.17
CA CYS A 103 -0.40 7.73 5.88
C CYS A 103 -1.67 7.88 6.72
N THR A 104 -2.58 6.92 6.60
CA THR A 104 -3.92 6.92 7.20
C THR A 104 -4.15 5.60 7.93
N GLY A 105 -5.12 5.56 8.84
CA GLY A 105 -5.39 4.36 9.65
C GLY A 105 -4.42 4.18 10.83
N CYS A 106 -3.64 5.20 11.16
CA CYS A 106 -2.94 5.29 12.43
C CYS A 106 -3.95 5.50 13.57
N LEU A 107 -3.72 4.88 14.73
CA LEU A 107 -4.48 5.23 15.94
C LEU A 107 -4.03 6.63 16.39
N ASP A 108 -4.99 7.54 16.53
CA ASP A 108 -4.83 8.80 17.25
C ASP A 108 -4.67 8.57 18.77
#